data_AF-A0A094J2N9-F1
#
_entry.id   AF-A0A094J2N9-F1
#
_cell.length_a   1.000
_cell.length_b   1.000
_cell.length_c   1.000
_cell.angle_alpha   90.00
_cell.angle_beta   90.00
_cell.angle_gamma   90.00
#
_symmetry.space_group_name_H-M   'P 1'
#
loop_
_entity.id
_entity.type
_entity.pdbx_description
1 polymer ?
#
loop_
_entity_poly.entity_id
_entity_poly.type
_entity_poly.pdbx_seq_one_letter_code
_entity_poly.pdbx_strand_id
1 'polypeptide(L)' 'MDSLRAISLLGATGSIGMQTLDVIRAHRDAFRLVAFSAGRNIEQARMIIEQFSPKLYVLPKRRCRHVAERIYWTSAHRFR' A
#
# COMPACT_ATOMS: atom_id res chain seq x y z
N MET A 1 -13.33 -3.38 23.76
CA MET A 1 -12.55 -2.57 22.81
C MET A 1 -12.21 -3.47 21.63
N ASP A 2 -12.82 -3.23 20.48
CA ASP A 2 -12.50 -3.98 19.26
C ASP A 2 -11.04 -3.70 18.89
N SER A 3 -10.25 -4.76 18.74
CA SER A 3 -8.85 -4.65 18.32
C SER A 3 -8.76 -4.11 16.88
N LEU A 4 -7.83 -3.20 16.64
CA LEU A 4 -7.51 -2.66 15.31
C LEU A 4 -7.22 -3.80 14.32
N ARG A 5 -7.96 -3.85 13.21
CA ARG A 5 -7.86 -4.92 12.21
C ARG A 5 -6.85 -4.54 11.14
N ALA A 6 -5.86 -5.42 10.92
CA ALA A 6 -4.84 -5.24 9.91
C ALA A 6 -5.33 -5.75 8.54
N ILE A 7 -5.23 -4.91 7.51
CA ILE A 7 -5.70 -5.21 6.15
C ILE A 7 -4.53 -5.30 5.18
N SER A 8 -4.49 -6.40 4.42
CA SER A 8 -3.63 -6.58 3.25
C SER A 8 -4.49 -6.51 1.99
N LEU A 9 -4.23 -5.56 1.10
CA LEU A 9 -5.09 -5.25 -0.03
C LEU A 9 -4.44 -5.59 -1.38
N LEU A 10 -4.98 -6.59 -2.09
CA LEU A 10 -4.50 -6.96 -3.42
C LEU A 10 -5.25 -6.16 -4.50
N GLY A 11 -4.52 -5.46 -5.37
CA GLY A 11 -5.13 -4.65 -6.43
C GLY A 11 -5.70 -3.32 -5.92
N ALA A 12 -4.97 -2.62 -5.06
CA ALA A 12 -5.42 -1.39 -4.39
C ALA A 12 -5.85 -0.26 -5.34
N THR A 13 -5.30 -0.22 -6.56
CA THR A 13 -5.64 0.79 -7.58
C THR A 13 -6.81 0.39 -8.48
N GLY A 14 -7.48 -0.74 -8.22
CA GLY A 14 -8.73 -1.12 -8.86
C GLY A 14 -9.93 -0.49 -8.16
N SER A 15 -11.12 -0.57 -8.76
CA SER A 15 -12.35 0.04 -8.20
C SER A 15 -12.65 -0.42 -6.77
N ILE A 16 -12.60 -1.74 -6.52
CA ILE A 16 -12.80 -2.32 -5.19
C ILE A 16 -11.67 -1.88 -4.23
N GLY A 17 -10.44 -1.83 -4.72
CA GLY A 17 -9.29 -1.39 -3.93
C GLY A 17 -9.44 0.05 -3.44
N MET A 18 -9.81 0.97 -4.32
CA MET A 18 -10.04 2.38 -3.98
C MET A 18 -11.19 2.55 -2.98
N GLN A 19 -12.31 1.85 -3.20
CA GLN A 19 -13.44 1.86 -2.26
C GLN A 19 -13.03 1.29 -0.90
N THR A 20 -12.21 0.25 -0.87
CA THR A 20 -11.68 -0.32 0.37
C THR A 20 -10.80 0.70 1.10
N LEU A 21 -9.96 1.44 0.37
CA LEU A 21 -9.14 2.50 0.94
C LEU A 21 -9.97 3.64 1.53
N ASP A 22 -11.12 3.97 0.92
CA ASP A 22 -12.07 4.94 1.47
C ASP A 22 -12.67 4.48 2.81
N VAL A 23 -13.02 3.20 2.93
CA VAL A 23 -13.50 2.63 4.22
C VAL A 23 -12.40 2.67 5.28
N ILE A 24 -11.18 2.25 4.95
CA ILE A 24 -10.04 2.32 5.89
C ILE A 24 -9.74 3.77 6.27
N ARG A 25 -9.98 4.74 5.38
CA ARG A 25 -9.83 6.17 5.64
C ARG A 25 -10.90 6.72 6.56
N ALA A 26 -12.15 6.30 6.39
CA ALA A 26 -13.26 6.70 7.25
C ALA A 26 -13.16 6.09 8.66
N HIS A 27 -12.57 4.90 8.78
CA HIS A 27 -12.52 4.12 10.02
C HIS A 27 -11.07 3.77 10.42
N ARG A 28 -10.24 4.80 10.59
CA ARG A 28 -8.81 4.69 10.97
C ARG A 28 -8.60 4.08 12.38
N ASP A 29 -9.62 4.14 13.22
CA ASP A 29 -9.69 3.54 14.56
C ASP A 29 -9.97 2.03 14.52
N ALA A 30 -10.65 1.55 13.48
CA ALA A 30 -10.99 0.14 13.31
C ALA A 30 -10.06 -0.62 12.36
N PHE A 31 -9.47 0.06 11.37
CA PHE A 31 -8.66 -0.58 10.33
C PHE A 31 -7.30 0.08 10.12
N ARG A 32 -6.31 -0.75 9.79
CA ARG A 32 -4.99 -0.32 9.36
C ARG A 32 -4.56 -1.05 8.11
N LEU A 33 -4.24 -0.31 7.06
CA LEU A 33 -3.59 -0.87 5.87
C LEU A 33 -2.15 -1.22 6.23
N VAL A 34 -1.80 -2.52 6.21
CA VAL A 34 -0.43 -2.98 6.52
C VAL A 34 0.35 -3.36 5.27
N ALA A 35 -0.35 -3.82 4.23
CA ALA A 35 0.27 -4.15 2.95
C ALA A 35 -0.68 -3.91 1.78
N PHE A 36 -0.13 -3.65 0.58
CA PHE A 36 -0.94 -3.66 -0.64
C PHE A 36 -0.18 -4.08 -1.91
N SER A 37 -0.90 -4.41 -2.97
CA SER A 37 -0.33 -4.54 -4.33
C SER A 37 -1.05 -3.62 -5.31
N ALA A 38 -0.32 -3.12 -6.30
CA ALA A 38 -0.90 -2.35 -7.40
C ALA A 38 -0.30 -2.77 -8.73
N GLY A 39 -1.13 -2.82 -9.77
CA GLY A 39 -0.73 -3.29 -11.09
C GLY A 39 -0.18 -2.17 -11.95
N ARG A 40 -1.06 -1.32 -12.48
CA ARG A 40 -0.69 -0.37 -13.53
C ARG A 40 -0.45 1.04 -13.00
N ASN A 41 -1.25 1.54 -12.06
CA ASN A 41 -1.21 2.95 -11.69
C ASN A 41 -0.19 3.25 -10.58
N ILE A 42 1.04 3.55 -10.98
CA ILE A 42 2.15 3.83 -10.06
C ILE A 42 1.95 5.14 -9.28
N GLU A 43 1.35 6.15 -9.91
CA GLU A 43 1.11 7.43 -9.26
C GLU A 43 0.08 7.29 -8.13
N GLN A 44 -1.00 6.55 -8.37
CA GLN A 44 -1.94 6.19 -7.31
C GLN A 44 -1.29 5.36 -6.21
N ALA A 45 -0.39 4.43 -6.56
CA ALA A 45 0.35 3.67 -5.56
C ALA A 45 1.21 4.57 -4.65
N ARG A 46 1.84 5.61 -5.21
CA ARG A 46 2.59 6.61 -4.44
C ARG A 46 1.68 7.35 -3.45
N MET A 47 0.51 7.80 -3.90
CA MET A 47 -0.47 8.45 -3.04
C MET A 47 -0.93 7.53 -1.88
N ILE A 48 -1.14 6.24 -2.17
CA ILE A 48 -1.51 5.25 -1.14
C ILE A 48 -0.37 5.09 -0.11
N ILE A 49 0.88 5.04 -0.55
CA ILE A 49 2.04 4.93 0.35
C ILE A 49 2.12 6.15 1.27
N GLU A 50 2.00 7.36 0.72
CA GLU A 50 2.06 8.61 1.47
C GLU A 50 0.92 8.71 2.50
N GLN A 51 -0.29 8.36 2.09
CA GLN A 51 -1.48 8.51 2.92
C GLN A 51 -1.63 7.45 4.02
N PHE A 52 -1.19 6.21 3.76
CA PHE A 52 -1.43 5.08 4.67
C PHE A 52 -0.17 4.55 5.33
N SER A 53 1.02 4.90 4.83
CA SER A 53 2.31 4.43 5.32
C SER A 53 2.34 2.91 5.60
N PRO A 54 1.96 2.06 4.61
CA PRO A 54 1.94 0.61 4.79
C PRO A 54 3.35 0.06 5.00
N LYS A 55 3.46 -1.06 5.72
CA LYS A 55 4.75 -1.71 5.99
C LYS A 55 5.34 -2.37 4.75
N LEU A 56 4.48 -2.82 3.83
CA LEU A 56 4.87 -3.54 2.62
C LEU A 56 4.02 -3.11 1.42
N TYR A 57 4.60 -3.09 0.23
CA TYR A 57 3.84 -2.98 -1.00
C TYR A 57 4.53 -3.67 -2.17
N VAL A 58 3.74 -4.14 -3.14
CA VAL A 58 4.23 -4.88 -4.32
C VAL A 58 3.78 -4.16 -5.59
N LEU A 59 4.75 -3.81 -6.44
CA LEU A 59 4.56 -3.14 -7.73
C LEU A 59 5.27 -3.93 -8.84
N PRO A 60 4.75 -3.95 -10.09
CA PRO A 60 5.38 -4.68 -11.17
C PRO A 60 6.68 -4.03 -11.68
N LYS A 61 7.71 -4.87 -11.79
CA LYS A 61 9.10 -4.52 -12.16
C LYS A 61 9.22 -3.62 -13.39
N ARG A 62 8.39 -3.83 -14.42
CA ARG A 62 8.45 -3.09 -15.69
C ARG A 62 8.10 -1.60 -15.57
N ARG A 63 7.50 -1.17 -14.45
CA ARG A 63 7.04 0.20 -14.21
C ARG A 63 7.77 0.89 -13.05
N CYS A 64 8.82 0.26 -12.52
CA CYS A 64 9.61 0.74 -11.39
C CYS A 64 10.92 1.42 -11.83
N ARG A 65 10.90 2.35 -12.78
CA ARG A 65 12.13 3.10 -13.14
C ARG A 65 12.30 4.39 -12.32
N HIS A 66 11.20 5.07 -11.93
CA HIS A 66 11.25 6.35 -11.21
C HIS A 66 10.79 6.30 -9.75
N VAL A 67 10.04 5.26 -9.35
CA VAL A 67 9.63 5.05 -7.95
C VAL A 67 10.69 4.25 -7.18
N ALA A 68 11.70 3.72 -7.87
CA ALA A 68 12.66 2.77 -7.32
C ALA A 68 13.81 3.39 -6.51
N GLU A 69 14.20 4.64 -6.75
CA GLU A 69 15.43 5.19 -6.17
C GLU A 69 15.40 5.33 -4.65
N ARG A 70 14.21 5.35 -4.03
CA ARG A 70 14.05 5.43 -2.57
C ARG A 70 13.43 4.18 -1.93
N ILE A 71 12.98 3.22 -2.75
CA ILE A 71 12.02 2.19 -2.33
C ILE A 71 12.57 0.76 -2.43
N TYR A 72 13.49 0.47 -3.36
CA TYR A 72 14.17 -0.85 -3.37
C TYR A 72 15.22 -0.99 -2.26
N TRP A 73 15.67 0.12 -1.67
CA TRP A 73 16.73 0.13 -0.67
C TRP A 73 16.25 -0.38 0.71
N THR A 74 14.96 -0.24 1.04
CA THR A 74 14.41 -0.72 2.32
C THR A 74 14.16 -2.22 2.36
N SER A 75 13.90 -2.86 1.22
CA SER A 75 13.55 -4.29 1.17
C SER A 75 14.76 -5.22 1.11
N ALA A 76 15.91 -4.76 0.64
CA ALA A 76 17.10 -5.62 0.52
C ALA A 76 17.90 -5.79 1.83
N HIS A 77 17.72 -4.91 2.82
CA HIS A 77 18.58 -4.89 4.02
C HIS A 77 17.87 -4.96 5.38
N ARG A 78 16.53 -5.06 5.45
CA ARG A 78 15.81 -5.00 6.74
C ARG A 78 15.04 -6.25 7.15
N PHE A 79 15.25 -7.36 6.46
CA PHE A 79 14.89 -8.70 6.95
C PHE A 79 16.15 -9.41 7.47
N ARG A 80 16.68 -8.90 8.58
CA ARG A 80 17.61 -9.62 9.43
C ARG A 80 17.22 -9.36 10.88
#